data_AF-A0AAX2RW48-F1
#
_entry.id   AF-A0AAX2RW48-F1
#
_cell.length_a   1.000
_cell.length_b   1.000
_cell.length_c   1.000
_cell.angle_alpha   90.00
_cell.angle_beta   90.00
_cell.angle_gamma   90.00
#
_symmetry.space_group_name_H-M   'P 1'
#
loop_
_entity.id
_entity.type
_entity.pdbx_description
1 polymer ?
#
loop_
_entity_poly.entity_id
_entity_poly.type
_entity_poly.pdbx_seq_one_letter_code
_entity_poly.pdbx_strand_id
1 'polypeptide(L)'
;MPRMTVQLFARHVASIAAFACVALGGAASAETLRTASDIVGASLVPLGALPHSPENGTLDAFCARYRAKTTTAAGRDVARLGWIVTSEAPLGRYTVVTFASGFKPGTSAICFARNANIGVFDGTTLVALGYTARAAGWQLGSVESLESGALLVWGGDGPSAPVGELREEHGGLRLTAVAAERTYCHGRAVVPNVYGKPLDKARKILISHGWQPLRPHEKPDPLDGAATLAKRGIIEAEACSGTGMGYCALRYRSAAGVLGVTTAGGEPDTPSANTVIDYQVACRKQ
;
A
#
# COMPACT_ATOMS: atom_id res chain seq x y z
N MET A 1 20.60 11.33 107.27
CA MET A 1 19.17 11.57 106.99
C MET A 1 18.95 11.59 105.48
N PRO A 2 17.84 11.06 104.97
CA PRO A 2 17.83 9.84 104.16
C PRO A 2 17.46 10.07 102.68
N ARG A 3 17.91 9.18 101.78
CA ARG A 3 17.03 8.24 101.04
C ARG A 3 17.79 7.48 99.94
N MET A 4 17.78 6.16 100.08
CA MET A 4 17.86 5.18 98.99
C MET A 4 16.76 5.44 97.95
N THR A 5 17.09 5.28 96.67
CA THR A 5 16.21 4.53 95.75
C THR A 5 17.01 3.91 94.61
N VAL A 6 16.81 2.60 94.45
CA VAL A 6 17.26 1.70 93.38
C VAL A 6 16.35 1.88 92.16
N GLN A 7 16.88 1.81 90.93
CA GLN A 7 16.13 1.45 89.72
C GLN A 7 17.12 0.96 88.64
N LEU A 8 17.29 -0.36 88.50
CA LEU A 8 16.63 -1.26 87.54
C LEU A 8 17.08 -1.05 86.08
N PHE A 9 17.95 -1.97 85.64
CA PHE A 9 18.29 -2.22 84.24
C PHE A 9 17.04 -2.61 83.42
N ALA A 10 16.84 -1.95 82.29
CA ALA A 10 16.02 -2.47 81.20
C ALA A 10 16.78 -2.33 79.88
N ARG A 11 17.21 -3.47 79.33
CA ARG A 11 17.76 -3.60 77.98
C ARG A 11 16.63 -3.38 76.98
N HIS A 12 16.73 -2.35 76.14
CA HIS A 12 15.89 -2.24 74.95
C HIS A 12 16.68 -2.71 73.74
N VAL A 13 16.31 -3.91 73.29
CA VAL A 13 16.62 -4.44 71.96
C VAL A 13 15.81 -3.64 70.96
N ALA A 14 16.46 -2.80 70.16
CA ALA A 14 15.82 -2.11 69.05
C ALA A 14 15.69 -3.09 67.88
N SER A 15 14.47 -3.57 67.65
CA SER A 15 14.12 -4.37 66.48
C SER A 15 14.21 -3.53 65.20
N ILE A 16 15.10 -3.91 64.30
CA ILE A 16 15.19 -3.35 62.94
C ILE A 16 14.04 -3.93 62.13
N ALA A 17 13.01 -3.12 61.86
CA ALA A 17 11.95 -3.48 60.92
C ALA A 17 12.44 -3.27 59.48
N ALA A 18 12.76 -4.37 58.80
CA ALA A 18 13.06 -4.34 57.37
C ALA A 18 11.74 -4.15 56.58
N PHE A 19 11.52 -2.94 56.07
CA PHE A 19 10.49 -2.68 55.08
C PHE A 19 10.91 -3.29 53.74
N ALA A 20 10.41 -4.48 53.43
CA ALA A 20 10.47 -5.04 52.09
C ALA A 20 9.54 -4.22 51.19
N CYS A 21 10.12 -3.25 50.45
CA CYS A 21 9.44 -2.62 49.33
C CYS A 21 9.28 -3.66 48.22
N VAL A 22 8.12 -4.30 48.16
CA VAL A 22 7.71 -5.08 47.00
C VAL A 22 7.45 -4.08 45.88
N ALA A 23 8.45 -3.87 45.03
CA ALA A 23 8.24 -3.21 43.75
C ALA A 23 7.29 -4.09 42.93
N LEU A 24 6.00 -3.73 42.91
CA LEU A 24 5.10 -4.15 41.86
C LEU A 24 5.60 -3.50 40.57
N GLY A 25 6.59 -4.13 39.95
CA GLY A 25 6.90 -3.91 38.56
C GLY A 25 5.65 -4.27 37.79
N GLY A 26 4.85 -3.26 37.44
CA GLY A 26 3.84 -3.42 36.43
C GLY A 26 4.55 -3.94 35.19
N ALA A 27 4.34 -5.20 34.86
CA ALA A 27 4.61 -5.69 33.52
C ALA A 27 3.75 -4.81 32.62
N ALA A 28 4.36 -3.80 32.00
CA ALA A 28 3.76 -3.12 30.87
C ALA A 28 3.57 -4.23 29.83
N SER A 29 2.36 -4.80 29.78
CA SER A 29 1.94 -5.61 28.66
C SER A 29 2.20 -4.73 27.45
N ALA A 30 3.19 -5.11 26.63
CA ALA A 30 3.39 -4.50 25.34
C ALA A 30 2.04 -4.65 24.64
N GLU A 31 1.31 -3.53 24.51
CA GLU A 31 -0.01 -3.53 23.91
C GLU A 31 0.18 -4.09 22.51
N THR A 32 -0.38 -5.28 22.26
CA THR A 32 -0.25 -5.93 20.97
C THR A 32 -0.82 -4.99 19.92
N LEU A 33 0.02 -4.60 18.96
CA LEU A 33 -0.36 -3.66 17.90
C LEU A 33 -1.69 -4.12 17.29
N ARG A 34 -2.71 -3.26 17.37
CA ARG A 34 -4.02 -3.57 16.78
C ARG A 34 -3.87 -3.60 15.27
N THR A 35 -4.26 -4.70 14.65
CA THR A 35 -4.30 -4.82 13.18
C THR A 35 -5.67 -5.29 12.70
N ALA A 36 -6.10 -4.81 11.54
CA ALA A 36 -7.35 -5.24 10.92
C ALA A 36 -7.31 -5.13 9.39
N SER A 37 -8.19 -5.87 8.72
CA SER A 37 -8.40 -5.80 7.27
C SER A 37 -9.89 -5.84 6.95
N ASP A 38 -10.34 -4.89 6.13
CA ASP A 38 -11.69 -4.85 5.53
C ASP A 38 -11.71 -5.46 4.12
N ILE A 39 -10.55 -5.85 3.58
CA ILE A 39 -10.41 -6.33 2.22
C ILE A 39 -10.67 -7.84 2.19
N VAL A 40 -11.71 -8.24 1.47
CA VAL A 40 -12.09 -9.66 1.33
C VAL A 40 -10.92 -10.47 0.77
N GLY A 41 -10.53 -11.52 1.48
CA GLY A 41 -9.43 -12.41 1.07
C GLY A 41 -8.04 -11.93 1.48
N ALA A 42 -7.90 -10.73 2.06
CA ALA A 42 -6.65 -10.23 2.62
C ALA A 42 -6.73 -10.09 4.15
N SER A 43 -5.61 -10.34 4.82
CA SER A 43 -5.45 -10.23 6.26
C SER A 43 -4.31 -9.29 6.59
N LEU A 44 -4.41 -8.59 7.72
CA LEU A 44 -3.32 -7.85 8.35
C LEU A 44 -3.23 -8.31 9.80
N VAL A 45 -2.13 -8.97 10.14
CA VAL A 45 -1.95 -9.62 11.46
C VAL A 45 -0.70 -9.09 12.15
N PRO A 46 -0.66 -9.05 13.50
CA PRO A 46 0.56 -8.74 14.23
C PRO A 46 1.55 -9.90 14.04
N LEU A 47 2.79 -9.60 13.68
CA LEU A 47 3.84 -10.60 13.51
C LEU A 47 5.20 -10.01 13.82
N GLY A 48 5.95 -10.66 14.72
CA GLY A 48 7.25 -10.16 15.20
C GLY A 48 8.47 -10.61 14.38
N ALA A 49 8.32 -11.64 13.56
CA ALA A 49 9.41 -12.21 12.79
C ALA A 49 8.93 -12.68 11.41
N LEU A 50 9.66 -12.29 10.37
CA LEU A 50 9.40 -12.75 9.02
C LEU A 50 10.12 -14.10 8.79
N PRO A 51 9.43 -15.16 8.32
CA PRO A 51 10.11 -16.41 7.98
C PRO A 51 10.99 -16.22 6.72
N HIS A 52 11.90 -17.17 6.49
CA HIS A 52 12.61 -17.26 5.22
C HIS A 52 11.65 -17.44 4.04
N SER A 53 12.01 -16.85 2.89
CA SER A 53 11.27 -17.01 1.66
C SER A 53 11.21 -18.48 1.25
N PRO A 54 10.02 -19.02 0.93
CA PRO A 54 9.89 -20.42 0.50
C PRO A 54 10.61 -20.70 -0.82
N GLU A 55 10.95 -19.67 -1.60
CA GLU A 55 11.60 -19.79 -2.91
C GLU A 55 12.98 -19.13 -2.94
N ASN A 56 13.50 -18.64 -1.81
CA ASN A 56 14.82 -17.99 -1.69
C ASN A 56 15.12 -16.92 -2.76
N GLY A 57 14.08 -16.22 -3.23
CA GLY A 57 14.22 -15.09 -4.15
C GLY A 57 14.50 -15.53 -5.58
N THR A 58 14.08 -16.74 -5.95
CA THR A 58 14.29 -17.29 -7.28
C THR A 58 13.57 -16.43 -8.32
N LEU A 59 14.35 -15.90 -9.27
CA LEU A 59 13.86 -15.22 -10.46
C LEU A 59 13.86 -16.20 -11.63
N ASP A 60 12.76 -16.24 -12.37
CA ASP A 60 12.77 -16.82 -13.71
C ASP A 60 13.75 -16.05 -14.61
N ALA A 61 14.39 -16.74 -15.57
CA ALA A 61 15.33 -16.12 -16.51
C ALA A 61 14.72 -14.91 -17.25
N PHE A 62 13.43 -14.99 -17.58
CA PHE A 62 12.68 -13.88 -18.17
C PHE A 62 12.64 -12.65 -17.24
N CYS A 63 12.54 -12.88 -15.94
CA CYS A 63 12.45 -11.87 -14.89
C CYS A 63 13.81 -11.47 -14.31
N ALA A 64 14.93 -11.98 -14.84
CA ALA A 64 16.28 -11.72 -14.32
C ALA A 64 16.68 -10.23 -14.34
N ARG A 65 16.00 -9.42 -15.15
CA ARG A 65 16.21 -7.96 -15.20
C ARG A 65 15.39 -7.20 -14.14
N TYR A 66 14.51 -7.87 -13.40
CA TYR A 66 13.79 -7.25 -12.31
C TYR A 66 14.78 -6.81 -11.24
N ARG A 67 14.88 -5.50 -11.02
CA ARG A 67 15.77 -4.90 -10.02
C ARG A 67 14.95 -4.12 -9.02
N ALA A 68 14.61 -4.79 -7.93
CA ALA A 68 14.14 -4.12 -6.73
C ALA A 68 15.24 -3.22 -6.17
N LYS A 69 14.92 -1.95 -5.93
CA LYS A 69 15.80 -1.09 -5.14
C LYS A 69 15.48 -1.36 -3.67
N THR A 70 16.43 -1.93 -2.94
CA THR A 70 16.39 -2.03 -1.49
C THR A 70 17.13 -0.83 -0.89
N THR A 71 16.36 0.12 -0.38
CA THR A 71 16.90 1.39 0.12
C THR A 71 16.87 1.45 1.64
N THR A 72 15.84 0.87 2.28
CA THR A 72 15.68 0.93 3.74
C THR A 72 16.41 -0.21 4.45
N ALA A 73 16.64 -0.05 5.76
CA ALA A 73 17.21 -1.12 6.59
C ALA A 73 16.26 -2.34 6.65
N ALA A 74 14.96 -2.09 6.84
CA ALA A 74 13.94 -3.13 6.82
C ALA A 74 13.94 -3.92 5.51
N GLY A 75 13.98 -3.25 4.35
CA GLY A 75 14.03 -3.93 3.06
C GLY A 75 15.31 -4.75 2.84
N ARG A 76 16.45 -4.31 3.37
CA ARG A 76 17.67 -5.13 3.36
C ARG A 76 17.55 -6.39 4.22
N ASP A 77 16.89 -6.32 5.35
CA ASP A 77 16.67 -7.49 6.21
C ASP A 77 15.64 -8.46 5.61
N VAL A 78 14.58 -7.94 4.98
CA VAL A 78 13.66 -8.73 4.15
C VAL A 78 14.41 -9.47 3.04
N ALA A 79 15.30 -8.77 2.32
CA ALA A 79 16.11 -9.38 1.26
C ALA A 79 17.08 -10.45 1.79
N ARG A 80 17.66 -10.25 2.98
CA ARG A 80 18.55 -11.24 3.64
C ARG A 80 17.83 -12.55 3.97
N LEU A 81 16.51 -12.48 4.20
CA LEU A 81 15.66 -13.65 4.40
C LEU A 81 15.26 -14.33 3.07
N GLY A 82 15.81 -13.89 1.95
CA GLY A 82 15.59 -14.48 0.63
C GLY A 82 14.31 -13.97 -0.05
N TRP A 83 13.70 -12.89 0.42
CA TRP A 83 12.55 -12.29 -0.25
C TRP A 83 12.98 -11.26 -1.29
N ILE A 84 12.20 -11.10 -2.36
CA ILE A 84 12.42 -10.05 -3.34
C ILE A 84 11.55 -8.86 -2.94
N VAL A 85 12.17 -7.78 -2.48
CA VAL A 85 11.45 -6.52 -2.20
C VAL A 85 10.81 -5.99 -3.49
N THR A 86 9.60 -5.44 -3.42
CA THR A 86 8.90 -4.90 -4.60
C THR A 86 8.62 -3.41 -4.50
N SER A 87 8.44 -2.89 -3.28
CA SER A 87 8.37 -1.45 -3.01
C SER A 87 8.63 -1.18 -1.53
N GLU A 88 8.99 0.07 -1.23
CA GLU A 88 9.19 0.56 0.12
C GLU A 88 8.54 1.94 0.24
N ALA A 89 7.80 2.19 1.32
CA ALA A 89 7.17 3.49 1.57
C ALA A 89 7.03 3.78 3.08
N PRO A 90 7.11 5.05 3.50
CA PRO A 90 6.87 5.42 4.89
C PRO A 90 5.37 5.44 5.22
N LEU A 91 5.00 5.03 6.43
CA LEU A 91 3.66 5.16 7.00
C LEU A 91 3.78 5.62 8.46
N GLY A 92 3.67 6.93 8.70
CA GLY A 92 3.93 7.50 10.01
C GLY A 92 5.35 7.16 10.49
N ARG A 93 5.46 6.51 11.65
CA ARG A 93 6.74 6.00 12.20
C ARG A 93 7.24 4.74 11.50
N TYR A 94 6.38 4.05 10.76
CA TYR A 94 6.68 2.74 10.21
C TYR A 94 7.31 2.84 8.81
N THR A 95 8.09 1.81 8.47
CA THR A 95 8.49 1.53 7.09
C THR A 95 7.66 0.34 6.59
N VAL A 96 6.97 0.52 5.48
CA VAL A 96 6.23 -0.55 4.81
C VAL A 96 7.09 -1.08 3.68
N VAL A 97 7.29 -2.39 3.67
CA VAL A 97 8.06 -3.10 2.64
C VAL A 97 7.14 -4.14 2.03
N THR A 98 6.91 -4.06 0.72
CA THR A 98 6.22 -5.13 -0.01
C THR A 98 7.26 -6.06 -0.59
N PHE A 99 6.96 -7.36 -0.65
CA PHE A 99 7.92 -8.35 -1.09
C PHE A 99 7.24 -9.62 -1.61
N ALA A 100 7.95 -10.37 -2.45
CA ALA A 100 7.49 -11.60 -3.09
C ALA A 100 8.54 -12.71 -2.95
N SER A 101 8.11 -13.97 -2.95
CA SER A 101 9.04 -15.10 -2.86
C SER A 101 9.77 -15.35 -4.18
N GLY A 102 9.15 -15.02 -5.31
CA GLY A 102 9.66 -15.22 -6.66
C GLY A 102 8.78 -14.56 -7.71
N PHE A 103 9.13 -14.74 -8.98
CA PHE A 103 8.37 -14.23 -10.13
C PHE A 103 8.16 -15.29 -11.21
N LYS A 104 6.98 -15.28 -11.85
CA LYS A 104 6.68 -16.07 -13.05
C LYS A 104 6.55 -15.15 -14.27
N PRO A 105 6.98 -15.61 -15.46
CA PRO A 105 6.85 -14.83 -16.68
C PRO A 105 5.38 -14.63 -17.08
N GLY A 106 5.12 -13.48 -17.70
CA GLY A 106 3.88 -13.10 -18.34
C GLY A 106 4.09 -12.68 -19.79
N THR A 107 3.01 -12.28 -20.46
CA THR A 107 3.09 -11.63 -21.77
C THR A 107 3.63 -10.21 -21.64
N SER A 108 4.12 -9.61 -22.73
CA SER A 108 4.49 -8.19 -22.80
C SER A 108 5.47 -7.72 -21.72
N ALA A 109 6.50 -8.52 -21.44
CA ALA A 109 7.54 -8.23 -20.43
C ALA A 109 7.02 -8.10 -18.97
N ILE A 110 5.84 -8.65 -18.67
CA ILE A 110 5.28 -8.67 -17.32
C ILE A 110 5.90 -9.80 -16.49
N CYS A 111 6.30 -9.48 -15.26
CA CYS A 111 6.71 -10.45 -14.26
C CYS A 111 5.67 -10.48 -13.14
N PHE A 112 4.93 -11.57 -13.04
CA PHE A 112 3.93 -11.75 -12.00
C PHE A 112 4.61 -12.23 -10.72
N ALA A 113 4.44 -11.50 -9.63
CA ALA A 113 4.93 -11.91 -8.33
C ALA A 113 4.31 -13.24 -7.91
N ARG A 114 4.99 -13.96 -7.02
CA ARG A 114 4.45 -15.12 -6.29
C ARG A 114 4.54 -14.86 -4.80
N ASN A 115 3.50 -15.28 -4.08
CA ASN A 115 3.37 -15.13 -2.62
C ASN A 115 3.75 -13.71 -2.17
N ALA A 116 3.16 -12.71 -2.81
CA ALA A 116 3.44 -11.31 -2.48
C ALA A 116 2.72 -10.90 -1.19
N ASN A 117 3.44 -10.18 -0.33
CA ASN A 117 3.02 -9.76 1.00
C ASN A 117 3.46 -8.32 1.29
N ILE A 118 2.91 -7.77 2.37
CA ILE A 118 3.25 -6.45 2.91
C ILE A 118 3.76 -6.64 4.33
N GLY A 119 5.00 -6.25 4.61
CA GLY A 119 5.52 -6.17 5.98
C GLY A 119 5.50 -4.73 6.46
N VAL A 120 5.07 -4.51 7.70
CA VAL A 120 5.16 -3.22 8.38
C VAL A 120 6.21 -3.32 9.47
N PHE A 121 7.17 -2.40 9.43
CA PHE A 121 8.36 -2.42 10.27
C PHE A 121 8.48 -1.16 11.11
N ASP A 122 8.83 -1.32 12.38
CA ASP A 122 9.27 -0.26 13.27
C ASP A 122 10.80 -0.33 13.37
N GLY A 123 11.50 0.56 12.68
CA GLY A 123 12.92 0.37 12.38
C GLY A 123 13.14 -0.88 11.51
N THR A 124 13.81 -1.90 12.06
CA THR A 124 14.00 -3.22 11.40
C THR A 124 13.13 -4.32 12.01
N THR A 125 12.36 -4.01 13.05
CA THR A 125 11.49 -4.99 13.72
C THR A 125 10.17 -5.10 12.95
N LEU A 126 9.84 -6.30 12.48
CA LEU A 126 8.51 -6.57 11.92
C LEU A 126 7.47 -6.43 13.03
N VAL A 127 6.40 -5.69 12.77
CA VAL A 127 5.29 -5.53 13.71
C VAL A 127 3.96 -6.02 13.15
N ALA A 128 3.80 -6.04 11.82
CA ALA A 128 2.62 -6.60 11.17
C ALA A 128 2.94 -7.21 9.79
N LEU A 129 2.15 -8.20 9.39
CA LEU A 129 2.19 -8.84 8.09
C LEU A 129 0.81 -8.79 7.42
N GLY A 130 0.78 -8.23 6.21
CA GLY A 130 -0.33 -8.27 5.28
C GLY A 130 -0.13 -9.38 4.25
N TYR A 131 -1.13 -10.23 4.06
CA TYR A 131 -1.10 -11.33 3.08
C TYR A 131 -2.50 -11.65 2.54
N THR A 132 -2.59 -12.37 1.42
CA THR A 132 -3.85 -12.93 0.93
C THR A 132 -3.98 -14.42 1.22
N ALA A 133 -5.20 -14.87 1.47
CA ALA A 133 -5.49 -16.29 1.57
C ALA A 133 -5.32 -16.95 0.19
N ARG A 134 -4.79 -18.18 0.14
CA ARG A 134 -4.61 -18.91 -1.14
C ARG A 134 -5.91 -19.03 -1.94
N ALA A 135 -7.04 -19.23 -1.25
CA ALA A 135 -8.36 -19.34 -1.86
C ALA A 135 -8.88 -18.03 -2.49
N ALA A 136 -8.25 -16.88 -2.19
CA ALA A 136 -8.64 -15.61 -2.77
C ALA A 136 -8.29 -15.52 -4.26
N GLY A 137 -7.29 -16.26 -4.73
CA GLY A 137 -6.89 -16.27 -6.14
C GLY A 137 -6.21 -14.97 -6.61
N TRP A 138 -5.86 -14.07 -5.68
CA TRP A 138 -5.13 -12.84 -5.94
C TRP A 138 -4.14 -12.54 -4.80
N GLN A 139 -3.21 -11.59 -5.01
CA GLN A 139 -2.19 -11.22 -4.01
C GLN A 139 -1.99 -9.71 -3.85
N LEU A 140 -1.44 -9.29 -2.70
CA LEU A 140 -1.09 -7.89 -2.44
C LEU A 140 0.13 -7.50 -3.29
N GLY A 141 0.11 -6.30 -3.84
CA GLY A 141 1.16 -5.75 -4.70
C GLY A 141 2.02 -4.70 -4.01
N SER A 142 2.55 -3.79 -4.80
CA SER A 142 3.32 -2.63 -4.34
C SER A 142 2.46 -1.65 -3.55
N VAL A 143 3.13 -0.74 -2.85
CA VAL A 143 2.49 0.40 -2.17
C VAL A 143 2.99 1.72 -2.73
N GLU A 144 2.13 2.74 -2.65
CA GLU A 144 2.43 4.12 -3.02
C GLU A 144 1.92 5.08 -1.95
N SER A 145 2.69 6.10 -1.60
CA SER A 145 2.28 7.12 -0.63
C SER A 145 1.16 8.01 -1.16
N LEU A 146 0.16 8.25 -0.32
CA LEU A 146 -0.93 9.20 -0.56
C LEU A 146 -0.68 10.52 0.18
N GLU A 147 -1.27 11.61 -0.31
CA GLU A 147 -1.22 12.93 0.33
C GLU A 147 -1.78 12.91 1.76
N SER A 148 -2.73 12.00 2.03
CA SER A 148 -3.31 11.76 3.36
C SER A 148 -2.34 11.13 4.37
N GLY A 149 -1.16 10.67 3.93
CA GLY A 149 -0.22 9.90 4.74
C GLY A 149 -0.53 8.40 4.80
N ALA A 150 -1.66 7.95 4.25
CA ALA A 150 -1.92 6.53 4.02
C ALA A 150 -1.11 6.00 2.83
N LEU A 151 -1.11 4.68 2.64
CA LEU A 151 -0.52 4.03 1.47
C LEU A 151 -1.60 3.40 0.60
N LEU A 152 -1.58 3.67 -0.70
CA LEU A 152 -2.34 2.93 -1.68
C LEU A 152 -1.71 1.55 -1.88
N VAL A 153 -2.51 0.50 -1.79
CA VAL A 153 -2.06 -0.89 -1.97
C VAL A 153 -2.52 -1.40 -3.32
N TRP A 154 -1.56 -1.72 -4.19
CA TRP A 154 -1.79 -2.26 -5.52
C TRP A 154 -2.14 -3.75 -5.49
N GLY A 155 -2.83 -4.25 -6.51
CA GLY A 155 -2.94 -5.70 -6.75
C GLY A 155 -1.62 -6.26 -7.28
N GLY A 156 -1.20 -7.43 -6.81
CA GLY A 156 0.08 -8.04 -7.17
C GLY A 156 0.04 -8.95 -8.40
N ASP A 157 -1.14 -9.18 -8.98
CA ASP A 157 -1.33 -10.00 -10.18
C ASP A 157 -1.15 -9.17 -11.45
N GLY A 158 0.06 -8.66 -11.62
CA GLY A 158 0.46 -7.86 -12.78
C GLY A 158 -0.19 -6.47 -12.77
N PRO A 159 -0.50 -5.91 -13.95
CA PRO A 159 -1.13 -4.60 -14.10
C PRO A 159 -2.58 -4.64 -13.59
N SER A 160 -2.73 -4.48 -12.28
CA SER A 160 -4.00 -4.56 -11.56
C SER A 160 -4.31 -3.24 -10.91
N ALA A 161 -5.60 -2.94 -10.76
CA ALA A 161 -6.05 -1.80 -9.99
C ALA A 161 -5.67 -1.95 -8.51
N PRO A 162 -5.61 -0.85 -7.73
CA PRO A 162 -5.41 -0.94 -6.30
C PRO A 162 -6.57 -1.65 -5.62
N VAL A 163 -6.24 -2.41 -4.58
CA VAL A 163 -7.16 -3.27 -3.83
C VAL A 163 -7.59 -2.65 -2.50
N GLY A 164 -6.84 -1.67 -2.01
CA GLY A 164 -7.16 -0.99 -0.77
C GLY A 164 -6.13 0.06 -0.37
N GLU A 165 -6.23 0.50 0.88
CA GLU A 165 -5.32 1.46 1.49
C GLU A 165 -4.84 0.94 2.84
N LEU A 166 -3.55 1.08 3.13
CA LEU A 166 -2.98 0.82 4.43
C LEU A 166 -2.85 2.15 5.19
N ARG A 167 -3.41 2.21 6.39
CA ARG A 167 -3.43 3.41 7.23
C ARG A 167 -3.14 3.11 8.69
N GLU A 168 -2.61 4.10 9.39
CA GLU A 168 -2.60 4.12 10.85
C GLU A 168 -3.97 4.61 11.34
N GLU A 169 -4.58 3.89 12.28
CA GLU A 169 -5.91 4.21 12.81
C GLU A 169 -5.98 3.85 14.30
N HIS A 170 -6.31 4.83 15.15
CA HIS A 170 -6.44 4.65 16.60
C HIS A 170 -5.24 3.93 17.25
N GLY A 171 -4.01 4.25 16.83
CA GLY A 171 -2.78 3.61 17.31
C GLY A 171 -2.59 2.17 16.83
N GLY A 172 -3.36 1.72 15.84
CA GLY A 172 -3.22 0.45 15.14
C GLY A 172 -3.00 0.64 13.64
N LEU A 173 -2.95 -0.47 12.91
CA LEU A 173 -2.84 -0.50 11.47
C LEU A 173 -4.08 -1.13 10.85
N ARG A 174 -4.58 -0.56 9.76
CA ARG A 174 -5.75 -1.10 9.07
C ARG A 174 -5.56 -1.12 7.57
N LEU A 175 -5.90 -2.25 6.94
CA LEU A 175 -6.14 -2.36 5.51
C LEU A 175 -7.62 -2.05 5.24
N THR A 176 -7.90 -0.92 4.61
CA THR A 176 -9.26 -0.49 4.26
C THR A 176 -9.51 -0.64 2.77
N ALA A 177 -10.77 -0.57 2.35
CA ALA A 177 -11.11 -0.37 0.94
C ALA A 177 -10.47 0.93 0.40
N VAL A 178 -10.29 1.00 -0.92
CA VAL A 178 -9.86 2.23 -1.61
C VAL A 178 -10.89 3.32 -1.32
N ALA A 179 -10.42 4.50 -0.89
CA ALA A 179 -11.30 5.61 -0.53
C ALA A 179 -12.22 6.00 -1.70
N ALA A 180 -13.41 6.53 -1.39
CA ALA A 180 -14.38 6.95 -2.42
C ALA A 180 -13.84 8.09 -3.30
N GLU A 181 -12.93 8.89 -2.76
CA GLU A 181 -12.29 10.01 -3.43
C GLU A 181 -10.94 10.31 -2.75
N ARG A 182 -10.02 10.91 -3.51
CA ARG A 182 -8.67 11.23 -3.04
C ARG A 182 -8.27 12.64 -3.44
N THR A 183 -7.55 13.30 -2.56
CA THR A 183 -6.99 14.62 -2.81
C THR A 183 -5.61 14.53 -3.45
N TYR A 184 -5.34 15.49 -4.32
CA TYR A 184 -4.06 15.70 -4.97
C TYR A 184 -3.74 17.19 -5.01
N CYS A 185 -2.47 17.51 -5.23
CA CYS A 185 -1.98 18.87 -5.42
C CYS A 185 -2.25 19.78 -4.21
N HIS A 186 -2.07 19.25 -3.00
CA HIS A 186 -2.37 19.92 -1.73
C HIS A 186 -3.85 20.25 -1.60
N GLY A 187 -4.71 19.26 -1.81
CA GLY A 187 -6.17 19.39 -1.72
C GLY A 187 -6.85 20.10 -2.89
N ARG A 188 -6.11 20.63 -3.87
CA ARG A 188 -6.70 21.42 -4.98
C ARG A 188 -7.39 20.58 -6.05
N ALA A 189 -7.02 19.31 -6.17
CA ALA A 189 -7.66 18.36 -7.05
C ALA A 189 -8.28 17.25 -6.22
N VAL A 190 -9.52 16.87 -6.55
CA VAL A 190 -10.18 15.68 -6.00
C VAL A 190 -10.42 14.72 -7.15
N VAL A 191 -9.93 13.48 -7.01
CA VAL A 191 -10.17 12.42 -7.98
C VAL A 191 -11.11 11.40 -7.34
N PRO A 192 -12.32 11.20 -7.88
CA PRO A 192 -13.21 10.15 -7.41
C PRO A 192 -12.63 8.78 -7.74
N ASN A 193 -12.96 7.77 -6.93
CA ASN A 193 -12.53 6.41 -7.18
C ASN A 193 -13.20 5.84 -8.43
N VAL A 194 -12.42 5.76 -9.50
CA VAL A 194 -12.82 5.20 -10.79
C VAL A 194 -12.17 3.85 -11.10
N TYR A 195 -11.34 3.32 -10.19
CA TYR A 195 -10.70 2.03 -10.37
C TYR A 195 -11.70 0.90 -10.54
N GLY A 196 -11.38 -0.05 -11.43
CA GLY A 196 -12.23 -1.20 -11.75
C GLY A 196 -13.53 -0.84 -12.47
N LYS A 197 -13.76 0.44 -12.81
CA LYS A 197 -14.95 0.85 -13.55
C LYS A 197 -14.71 0.78 -15.06
N PRO A 198 -15.73 0.41 -15.85
CA PRO A 198 -15.76 0.61 -17.28
C PRO A 198 -15.46 2.06 -17.68
N LEU A 199 -14.77 2.26 -18.79
CA LEU A 199 -14.33 3.58 -19.27
C LEU A 199 -15.48 4.57 -19.41
N ASP A 200 -16.62 4.14 -19.95
CA ASP A 200 -17.80 5.01 -20.12
C ASP A 200 -18.37 5.50 -18.79
N LYS A 201 -18.37 4.65 -17.75
CA LYS A 201 -18.79 5.00 -16.39
C LYS A 201 -17.75 5.88 -15.70
N ALA A 202 -16.46 5.52 -15.78
CA ALA A 202 -15.37 6.31 -15.22
C ALA A 202 -15.36 7.73 -15.80
N ARG A 203 -15.50 7.85 -17.12
CA ARG A 203 -15.59 9.13 -17.82
C ARG A 203 -16.73 10.01 -17.30
N LYS A 204 -17.93 9.45 -17.15
CA LYS A 204 -19.08 10.20 -16.61
C LYS A 204 -18.81 10.72 -15.20
N ILE A 205 -18.23 9.89 -14.34
CA ILE A 205 -17.85 10.26 -12.96
C ILE A 205 -16.79 11.36 -12.96
N LEU A 206 -15.74 11.25 -13.78
CA LEU A 206 -14.70 12.28 -13.85
C LEU A 206 -15.27 13.63 -14.30
N ILE A 207 -16.10 13.62 -15.36
CA ILE A 207 -16.76 14.82 -15.86
C ILE A 207 -17.67 15.45 -14.80
N SER A 208 -18.44 14.66 -14.06
CA SER A 208 -19.30 15.19 -12.99
C SER A 208 -18.51 15.76 -11.81
N HIS A 209 -17.25 15.35 -11.64
CA HIS A 209 -16.30 15.90 -10.66
C HIS A 209 -15.40 17.01 -11.24
N GLY A 210 -15.79 17.63 -12.36
CA GLY A 210 -15.12 18.81 -12.92
C GLY A 210 -13.85 18.51 -13.72
N TRP A 211 -13.53 17.24 -13.96
CA TRP A 211 -12.45 16.86 -14.87
C TRP A 211 -12.91 16.95 -16.33
N GLN A 212 -12.31 17.86 -17.09
CA GLN A 212 -12.66 18.09 -18.48
C GLN A 212 -11.83 17.18 -19.40
N PRO A 213 -12.45 16.46 -20.35
CA PRO A 213 -11.73 15.73 -21.38
C PRO A 213 -10.71 16.61 -22.09
N LEU A 214 -9.45 16.18 -22.12
CA LEU A 214 -8.37 16.89 -22.75
C LEU A 214 -8.04 16.21 -24.09
N ARG A 215 -8.41 16.85 -25.19
CA ARG A 215 -8.04 16.37 -26.53
C ARG A 215 -6.51 16.40 -26.68
N PRO A 216 -5.88 15.32 -27.22
CA PRO A 216 -4.46 15.33 -27.51
C PRO A 216 -4.10 16.46 -28.49
N HIS A 217 -2.89 16.97 -28.38
CA HIS A 217 -2.40 18.03 -29.28
C HIS A 217 -2.26 17.52 -30.71
N GLU A 218 -1.67 16.34 -30.86
CA GLU A 218 -1.56 15.62 -32.12
C GLU A 218 -2.74 14.68 -32.29
N LYS A 219 -3.24 14.57 -33.51
CA LYS A 219 -4.31 13.62 -33.82
C LYS A 219 -3.73 12.20 -33.78
N PRO A 220 -4.38 11.24 -33.09
CA PRO A 220 -3.93 9.85 -33.11
C PRO A 220 -3.85 9.29 -34.52
N ASP A 221 -2.89 8.39 -34.75
CA ASP A 221 -2.76 7.66 -36.00
C ASP A 221 -4.08 6.93 -36.33
N PRO A 222 -4.55 6.90 -37.59
CA PRO A 222 -5.79 6.22 -37.96
C PRO A 222 -5.84 4.72 -37.59
N LEU A 223 -4.68 4.07 -37.44
CA LEU A 223 -4.53 2.67 -37.02
C LEU A 223 -4.48 2.50 -35.50
N ASP A 224 -4.35 3.59 -34.73
CA ASP A 224 -4.39 3.57 -33.27
C ASP A 224 -5.85 3.46 -32.78
N GLY A 225 -6.10 2.63 -31.77
CA GLY A 225 -7.42 2.49 -31.16
C GLY A 225 -7.99 3.80 -30.61
N ALA A 226 -7.15 4.76 -30.26
CA ALA A 226 -7.55 6.10 -29.83
C ALA A 226 -8.30 6.85 -30.95
N ALA A 227 -7.96 6.63 -32.22
CA ALA A 227 -8.71 7.20 -33.34
C ALA A 227 -10.14 6.64 -33.42
N THR A 228 -10.31 5.35 -33.11
CA THR A 228 -11.64 4.70 -33.01
C THR A 228 -12.44 5.24 -31.83
N LEU A 229 -11.83 5.39 -30.65
CA LEU A 229 -12.46 6.00 -29.48
C LEU A 229 -12.89 7.46 -29.76
N ALA A 230 -12.05 8.24 -30.44
CA ALA A 230 -12.36 9.62 -30.81
C ALA A 230 -13.59 9.71 -31.73
N LYS A 231 -13.74 8.80 -32.71
CA LYS A 231 -14.93 8.72 -33.58
C LYS A 231 -16.21 8.42 -32.80
N ARG A 232 -16.10 7.77 -31.63
CA ARG A 232 -17.19 7.48 -30.70
C ARG A 232 -17.41 8.57 -29.65
N GLY A 233 -16.71 9.71 -29.76
CA GLY A 233 -16.87 10.86 -28.87
C GLY A 233 -16.01 10.84 -27.60
N ILE A 234 -15.11 9.86 -27.47
CA ILE A 234 -14.09 9.79 -26.42
C ILE A 234 -12.84 10.49 -26.96
N ILE A 235 -12.88 11.82 -26.92
CA ILE A 235 -11.89 12.69 -27.55
C ILE A 235 -10.59 12.82 -26.76
N GLU A 236 -10.60 12.34 -25.52
CA GLU A 236 -9.49 12.39 -24.57
C GLU A 236 -8.50 11.22 -24.68
N ALA A 237 -8.77 10.23 -25.53
CA ALA A 237 -7.86 9.13 -25.77
C ALA A 237 -6.64 9.62 -26.57
N GLU A 238 -5.44 9.39 -26.04
CA GLU A 238 -4.18 9.78 -26.68
C GLU A 238 -3.59 8.63 -27.49
N ALA A 239 -3.55 7.44 -26.91
CA ALA A 239 -2.98 6.25 -27.51
C ALA A 239 -3.65 4.99 -26.94
N CYS A 240 -3.86 4.00 -27.80
CA CYS A 240 -4.42 2.70 -27.43
C CYS A 240 -3.65 1.56 -28.13
N SER A 241 -3.15 0.61 -27.33
CA SER A 241 -2.52 -0.59 -27.85
C SER A 241 -3.55 -1.49 -28.54
N GLY A 242 -3.29 -1.89 -29.79
CA GLY A 242 -4.12 -2.83 -30.54
C GLY A 242 -3.83 -4.32 -30.26
N THR A 243 -2.81 -4.65 -29.47
CA THR A 243 -2.51 -6.04 -29.05
C THR A 243 -2.16 -6.13 -27.57
N GLY A 244 -2.19 -7.36 -27.02
CA GLY A 244 -1.80 -7.65 -25.64
C GLY A 244 -2.88 -7.24 -24.63
N MET A 245 -2.52 -6.41 -23.65
CA MET A 245 -3.41 -5.99 -22.56
C MET A 245 -4.45 -4.94 -22.96
N GLY A 246 -4.40 -4.42 -24.19
CA GLY A 246 -5.35 -3.43 -24.68
C GLY A 246 -5.31 -2.12 -23.89
N TYR A 247 -4.12 -1.62 -23.56
CA TYR A 247 -4.02 -0.38 -22.78
C TYR A 247 -4.49 0.82 -23.59
N CYS A 248 -5.25 1.71 -22.96
CA CYS A 248 -5.49 3.05 -23.47
C CYS A 248 -5.04 4.10 -22.46
N ALA A 249 -4.38 5.14 -22.95
CA ALA A 249 -4.06 6.34 -22.20
C ALA A 249 -5.09 7.43 -22.53
N LEU A 250 -5.72 7.99 -21.49
CA LEU A 250 -6.69 9.07 -21.61
C LEU A 250 -6.30 10.25 -20.71
N ARG A 251 -6.64 11.47 -21.11
CA ARG A 251 -6.31 12.65 -20.31
C ARG A 251 -7.47 13.57 -20.02
N TYR A 252 -7.48 14.08 -18.81
CA TYR A 252 -8.41 15.08 -18.34
C TYR A 252 -7.64 16.25 -17.73
N ARG A 253 -8.25 17.43 -17.72
CA ARG A 253 -7.70 18.62 -17.08
C ARG A 253 -8.68 19.17 -16.05
N SER A 254 -8.12 19.82 -15.04
CA SER A 254 -8.84 20.67 -14.10
C SER A 254 -8.02 21.95 -13.86
N ALA A 255 -8.52 22.84 -13.01
CA ALA A 255 -7.75 24.01 -12.60
C ALA A 255 -6.45 23.64 -11.85
N ALA A 256 -6.43 22.49 -11.16
CA ALA A 256 -5.31 22.05 -10.34
C ALA A 256 -4.20 21.33 -11.13
N GLY A 257 -4.53 20.71 -12.26
CA GLY A 257 -3.57 19.92 -13.02
C GLY A 257 -4.18 19.07 -14.12
N VAL A 258 -3.43 18.04 -14.53
CA VAL A 258 -3.82 17.06 -15.54
C VAL A 258 -3.92 15.69 -14.88
N LEU A 259 -4.99 14.97 -15.18
CA LEU A 259 -5.21 13.58 -14.79
C LEU A 259 -4.97 12.69 -16.02
N GLY A 260 -3.99 11.81 -15.95
CA GLY A 260 -3.84 10.69 -16.88
C GLY A 260 -4.57 9.47 -16.33
N VAL A 261 -5.40 8.83 -17.14
CA VAL A 261 -6.13 7.60 -16.79
C VAL A 261 -5.66 6.50 -17.74
N THR A 262 -5.36 5.33 -17.19
CA THR A 262 -5.02 4.14 -17.96
C THR A 262 -6.11 3.10 -17.80
N THR A 263 -6.64 2.64 -18.93
CA THR A 263 -7.52 1.47 -18.97
C THR A 263 -6.78 0.27 -19.52
N ALA A 264 -7.28 -0.92 -19.22
CA ALA A 264 -6.86 -2.17 -19.84
C ALA A 264 -8.08 -3.01 -20.23
N GLY A 265 -7.86 -3.91 -21.19
CA GLY A 265 -8.88 -4.80 -21.75
C GLY A 265 -9.80 -4.12 -22.75
N GLY A 266 -10.62 -4.94 -23.43
CA GLY A 266 -11.61 -4.48 -24.39
C GLY A 266 -11.01 -4.05 -25.74
N GLU A 267 -11.80 -4.21 -26.80
CA GLU A 267 -11.48 -3.63 -28.09
C GLU A 267 -11.83 -2.13 -28.09
N PRO A 268 -11.10 -1.28 -28.84
CA PRO A 268 -11.43 0.15 -28.96
C PRO A 268 -12.88 0.41 -29.44
N ASP A 269 -13.48 -0.55 -30.13
CA ASP A 269 -14.87 -0.50 -30.57
C ASP A 269 -15.91 -0.69 -29.47
N THR A 270 -15.52 -1.20 -28.30
CA THR A 270 -16.40 -1.37 -27.16
C THR A 270 -15.81 -0.68 -25.93
N PRO A 271 -15.97 0.67 -25.80
CA PRO A 271 -15.37 1.42 -24.70
C PRO A 271 -15.75 0.87 -23.31
N SER A 272 -16.98 0.37 -23.14
CA SER A 272 -17.42 -0.25 -21.87
C SER A 272 -16.67 -1.53 -21.50
N ALA A 273 -15.92 -2.13 -22.42
CA ALA A 273 -15.05 -3.28 -22.16
C ALA A 273 -13.65 -2.87 -21.67
N ASN A 274 -13.28 -1.59 -21.78
CA ASN A 274 -12.06 -1.05 -21.20
C ASN A 274 -12.29 -0.73 -19.73
N THR A 275 -11.46 -1.26 -18.84
CA THR A 275 -11.58 -1.05 -17.39
C THR A 275 -10.44 -0.18 -16.88
N VAL A 276 -10.73 0.82 -16.04
CA VAL A 276 -9.70 1.66 -15.41
C VAL A 276 -8.85 0.84 -14.44
N ILE A 277 -7.54 0.83 -14.67
CA ILE A 277 -6.57 0.11 -13.83
C ILE A 277 -5.59 1.05 -13.13
N ASP A 278 -5.29 2.22 -13.71
CA ASP A 278 -4.37 3.21 -13.15
C ASP A 278 -4.87 4.63 -13.43
N TYR A 279 -4.47 5.58 -12.60
CA TYR A 279 -4.46 6.99 -12.93
C TYR A 279 -3.37 7.75 -12.16
N GLN A 280 -2.90 8.84 -12.76
CA GLN A 280 -1.84 9.68 -12.20
C GLN A 280 -2.20 11.15 -12.37
N VAL A 281 -1.87 11.97 -11.37
CA VAL A 281 -2.14 13.42 -11.40
C VAL A 281 -0.83 14.20 -11.52
N ALA A 282 -0.71 14.96 -12.60
CA ALA A 282 0.35 15.95 -12.77
C ALA A 282 -0.15 17.32 -12.30
N CYS A 283 0.37 17.78 -11.16
CA CYS A 283 0.00 19.07 -10.58
C CYS A 283 0.60 20.24 -11.37
N ARG A 284 -0.20 21.29 -11.58
CA ARG A 284 0.30 22.54 -12.15
C ARG A 284 1.21 23.24 -11.13
N LYS A 285 2.39 23.67 -11.59
CA LYS A 285 3.33 24.51 -10.81
C LYS A 285 2.64 25.83 -10.42
N GLN A 286 2.92 26.29 -9.22
CA GLN A 286 2.55 27.63 -8.76
C GLN A 286 3.48 28.66 -9.39
#